data_AF-A0A6B3ETV4-F1
#
_entry.id   AF-A0A6B3ETV4-F1
#
_cell.length_a   1.000
_cell.length_b   1.000
_cell.length_c   1.000
_cell.angle_alpha   90.00
_cell.angle_beta   90.00
_cell.angle_gamma   90.00
#
_symmetry.space_group_name_H-M   'P 1'
#
loop_
_entity.id
_entity.type
_entity.pdbx_description
1 polymer ?
#
loop_
_entity_poly.entity_id
_entity_poly.type
_entity_poly.pdbx_seq_one_letter_code
_entity_poly.pdbx_strand_id
1 'polypeptide(L)' 'EKFDYTKGYKFSTYATWWIRQAITRAMADQARTIRIPVHMVEVINKLARVQRQMLQDLGREPTPEELAKELD' A
#
# COMPACT_ATOMS: atom_id res chain seq x y z
N GLU A 1 -22.18 8.40 -12.77
CA GLU A 1 -22.19 7.22 -11.88
C GLU A 1 -21.51 6.05 -12.58
N LYS A 2 -20.77 5.19 -11.87
CA LYS A 2 -19.87 4.19 -12.50
C LYS A 2 -20.35 2.72 -12.42
N PHE A 3 -21.46 2.44 -11.75
CA PHE A 3 -22.05 1.10 -11.69
C PHE A 3 -23.06 0.92 -12.84
N ASP A 4 -23.01 -0.22 -13.52
CA ASP A 4 -23.92 -0.57 -14.60
C ASP A 4 -24.68 -1.85 -14.26
N TYR A 5 -25.99 -1.72 -14.05
CA TYR A 5 -26.86 -2.82 -13.64
C TYR A 5 -27.12 -3.83 -14.77
N THR A 6 -26.88 -3.45 -16.04
CA THR A 6 -27.10 -4.33 -17.19
C THR A 6 -26.06 -5.45 -17.30
N LYS A 7 -24.93 -5.31 -16.60
CA LYS A 7 -23.82 -6.27 -16.64
C LYS A 7 -24.02 -7.51 -15.74
N GLY A 8 -25.12 -7.59 -15.00
CA GLY A 8 -25.48 -8.78 -14.20
C GLY A 8 -24.64 -9.03 -12.94
N TYR A 9 -23.72 -8.12 -12.59
CA TYR A 9 -22.94 -8.20 -11.34
C TYR A 9 -23.65 -7.51 -10.18
N LYS A 10 -23.53 -8.09 -8.98
CA LYS A 10 -24.07 -7.49 -7.75
C LYS A 10 -23.37 -6.17 -7.46
N PHE A 11 -24.13 -5.15 -7.05
CA PHE A 11 -23.58 -3.85 -6.65
C PHE A 11 -22.53 -3.99 -5.54
N SER A 12 -22.75 -4.88 -4.57
CA SER A 12 -21.80 -5.12 -3.47
C SER A 12 -20.41 -5.48 -3.98
N THR A 13 -20.31 -6.33 -5.01
CA THR A 13 -19.03 -6.71 -5.63
C THR A 13 -18.31 -5.51 -6.19
N TYR A 14 -19.03 -4.61 -6.88
CA TYR A 14 -18.46 -3.39 -7.44
C TYR A 14 -18.07 -2.39 -6.35
N ALA A 15 -18.97 -2.15 -5.40
CA ALA A 15 -18.79 -1.19 -4.32
C ALA A 15 -17.58 -1.52 -3.44
N THR A 16 -17.33 -2.80 -3.14
CA THR A 16 -16.16 -3.20 -2.32
C THR A 16 -14.84 -2.71 -2.91
N TRP A 17 -14.65 -2.78 -4.23
CA TRP A 17 -13.43 -2.27 -4.88
C TRP A 17 -13.27 -0.77 -4.70
N TRP A 18 -14.34 -0.01 -4.94
CA TRP A 18 -14.31 1.45 -4.82
C TRP A 18 -14.17 1.94 -3.39
N ILE A 19 -14.82 1.26 -2.44
CA ILE A 19 -14.69 1.55 -1.01
C ILE A 19 -13.23 1.32 -0.57
N ARG A 20 -12.65 0.15 -0.91
CA ARG A 20 -11.26 -0.15 -0.58
C ARG A 20 -10.32 0.88 -1.19
N GLN A 21 -10.48 1.19 -2.48
CA GLN A 21 -9.61 2.14 -3.17
C GLN A 21 -9.73 3.57 -2.63
N ALA A 22 -10.94 4.02 -2.32
CA ALA A 22 -11.16 5.34 -1.75
C ALA A 22 -10.50 5.48 -0.36
N ILE A 23 -10.64 4.47 0.51
CA ILE A 23 -10.02 4.47 1.84
C ILE A 23 -8.49 4.46 1.72
N THR A 24 -7.92 3.56 0.92
CA THR A 24 -6.46 3.48 0.74
C THR A 24 -5.88 4.78 0.20
N ARG A 25 -6.58 5.42 -0.76
CA ARG A 25 -6.16 6.71 -1.31
C ARG A 25 -6.26 7.83 -0.28
N ALA A 26 -7.36 7.93 0.46
CA ALA A 26 -7.54 8.93 1.49
C ALA A 26 -6.46 8.81 2.58
N MET A 27 -6.13 7.58 3.00
CA MET A 27 -5.02 7.34 3.93
C MET A 27 -3.67 7.81 3.35
N ALA A 28 -3.35 7.47 2.10
CA ALA A 28 -2.10 7.91 1.48
C ALA A 28 -2.01 9.45 1.37
N ASP A 29 -3.12 10.12 1.09
CA ASP A 29 -3.16 11.55 0.86
C ASP A 29 -3.22 12.39 2.15
N GLN A 30 -3.83 11.87 3.23
CA GLN A 30 -4.18 12.63 4.43
C GLN A 30 -3.58 12.09 5.74
N ALA A 31 -2.96 10.91 5.78
CA ALA A 31 -2.47 10.33 7.04
C ALA A 31 -1.25 11.05 7.65
N ARG A 32 -0.62 11.98 6.93
CA ARG A 32 0.56 12.71 7.41
C ARG A 32 0.32 14.21 7.43
N THR A 33 0.87 14.87 8.45
CA THR A 33 0.84 16.33 8.60
C THR A 33 1.45 17.04 7.38
N ILE A 34 2.51 16.47 6.83
CA ILE A 34 3.10 16.90 5.56
C ILE A 34 2.71 15.89 4.50
N ARG A 35 2.07 16.36 3.44
CA ARG A 35 1.64 15.54 2.31
C ARG A 35 2.85 14.92 1.61
N ILE A 36 2.82 13.60 1.45
CA ILE A 36 3.80 12.83 0.68
C ILE A 36 3.10 12.24 -0.55
N PRO A 37 3.70 12.28 -1.76
CA PRO A 37 3.12 11.65 -2.95
C PRO A 37 2.88 10.15 -2.80
N VAL A 38 1.83 9.61 -3.43
CA VAL A 38 1.43 8.20 -3.30
C VAL A 38 2.55 7.21 -3.67
N HIS A 39 3.31 7.47 -4.74
CA HIS A 39 4.42 6.60 -5.14
C HIS A 39 5.53 6.53 -4.08
N MET A 40 5.75 7.60 -3.32
CA MET A 40 6.70 7.60 -2.21
C MET A 40 6.16 6.79 -1.02
N VAL A 41 4.85 6.83 -0.77
CA VAL A 41 4.21 5.99 0.25
C VAL A 41 4.30 4.50 -0.12
N GLU A 42 4.17 4.17 -1.41
CA GLU A 42 4.38 2.81 -1.92
C GLU A 42 5.81 2.32 -1.69
N VAL A 43 6.81 3.16 -1.96
CA VAL A 43 8.24 2.87 -1.69
C VAL A 43 8.45 2.62 -0.20
N ILE A 44 7.90 3.46 0.68
CA ILE A 44 7.99 3.30 2.14
C ILE A 44 7.35 1.97 2.60
N ASN A 45 6.17 1.64 2.07
CA ASN A 45 5.50 0.38 2.41
C ASN A 45 6.28 -0.85 1.91
N LYS A 46 6.90 -0.78 0.72
CA LYS A 46 7.79 -1.83 0.21
C LYS A 46 8.98 -2.00 1.15
N LEU A 47 9.64 -0.91 1.53
CA LEU A 47 10.77 -0.92 2.46
C LEU A 47 10.39 -1.50 3.83
N ALA A 48 9.26 -1.07 4.41
CA ALA A 48 8.78 -1.60 5.68
C ALA A 48 8.36 -3.09 5.61
N ARG A 49 8.03 -3.61 4.43
CA ARG A 49 7.77 -5.04 4.23
C ARG A 49 9.09 -5.83 4.19
N VAL A 50 10.05 -5.36 3.40
CA VAL A 50 11.38 -6.00 3.28
C VAL A 50 12.09 -6.01 4.62
N GLN A 51 12.08 -4.88 5.34
CA GLN A 51 12.67 -4.79 6.67
C GLN A 51 12.09 -5.80 7.65
N ARG A 52 10.76 -6.00 7.64
CA ARG A 52 10.11 -7.01 8.48
C ARG A 52 10.47 -8.44 8.09
N GLN A 53 10.61 -8.71 6.80
CA GLN A 53 11.05 -10.02 6.33
C GLN A 53 12.48 -10.31 6.78
N MET A 54 13.41 -9.37 6.56
CA MET A 54 14.80 -9.50 6.98
C MET A 54 14.97 -9.58 8.50
N LEU A 55 14.12 -8.87 9.27
CA LEU A 55 14.10 -9.01 10.73
C LEU A 55 13.76 -10.44 11.16
N GLN A 56 12.81 -11.09 10.47
CA GLN A 56 12.45 -12.48 10.76
C GLN A 56 13.57 -13.45 10.37
N ASP A 57 14.23 -13.21 9.24
CA ASP A 57 15.27 -14.12 8.72
C ASP A 57 16.62 -13.97 9.45
N LEU A 58 17.00 -12.74 9.81
CA LEU A 58 18.28 -12.42 10.44
C LEU A 58 18.22 -12.41 11.98
N GLY A 59 17.02 -12.31 12.57
CA GLY A 59 16.83 -12.17 14.01
C GLY A 59 17.35 -10.85 14.60
N ARG A 60 17.74 -9.89 13.75
CA ARG A 60 18.22 -8.55 14.10
C ARG A 60 17.72 -7.53 13.11
N GLU A 61 17.75 -6.25 13.48
CA GLU A 61 17.43 -5.19 12.52
C GLU A 61 18.45 -5.19 11.36
N PRO A 62 17.98 -5.18 10.09
CA PRO A 62 18.86 -5.12 8.93
C PRO A 62 19.49 -3.74 8.81
N THR A 63 20.74 -3.69 8.35
CA THR A 63 21.44 -2.44 8.09
C THR A 63 20.89 -1.76 6.83
N PRO A 64 21.06 -0.42 6.68
CA PRO A 64 20.63 0.29 5.47
C PRO A 64 21.24 -0.26 4.17
N GLU A 65 22.47 -0.77 4.23
CA GLU A 65 23.19 -1.36 3.09
C GLU A 65 22.60 -2.71 2.68
N GLU A 66 22.21 -3.54 3.64
CA GLU A 66 21.50 -4.80 3.41
C GLU A 66 20.11 -4.54 2.82
N LEU A 67 19.39 -3.54 3.34
CA LEU A 67 18.08 -3.13 2.81
C LEU A 67 18.19 -2.62 1.37
N ALA A 68 19.22 -1.85 1.03
CA ALA A 68 19.42 -1.34 -0.32
C ALA A 68 19.66 -2.47 -1.34
N LYS A 69 20.51 -3.45 -0.99
CA LYS A 69 20.79 -4.62 -1.85
C LYS A 69 19.54 -5.46 -2.18
N GLU A 70 18.59 -5.53 -1.25
CA GLU A 70 17.35 -6.28 -1.43
C GLU A 70 16.26 -5.45 -2.13
N LEU A 71 16.40 -4.12 -2.18
CA LEU A 71 15.43 -3.22 -2.80
C LEU A 71 15.67 -2.98 -4.31
N ASP A 72 16.93 -3.05 -4.74
CA ASP A 72 17.39 -3.05 -6.14
C ASP A 72 16.83 -4.24 -6.94
#